data_AF-A0A9P7CG83-F1
#
_entry.id   AF-A0A9P7CG83-F1
#
_cell.length_a   1.000
_cell.length_b   1.000
_cell.length_c   1.000
_cell.angle_alpha   90.00
_cell.angle_beta   90.00
_cell.angle_gamma   90.00
#
_symmetry.space_group_name_H-M   'P 1'
#
loop_
_entity.id
_entity.type
_entity.pdbx_description
1 polymer ?
#
loop_
_entity_poly.entity_id
_entity_poly.type
_entity_poly.pdbx_seq_one_letter_code
_entity_poly.pdbx_strand_id
1 'polypeptide(L)'
;MPELASDVLQTIQANRLDNDDLLITVATYDMRFELYNWIAFMKAAKEDRFLILCTDSALYQHLTYAGYKDQAVLISKDWNNSGTVAGILQRLVYLDINPLMLDINQLVLQPRTREYLSTLMHIRWNTQLIVAQDSQSRISSGFIYLMRDSYPVKRLMALLLQTQMDRPDLTLQEAFNALHFPDGESYFSKNLSKEIGIDPYMVHVNHKTGKERIDLLKEHQLWYADEEHIKQVDQQITNE
;
A
#
# COMPACT_ATOMS: atom_id res chain seq x y z
N MET A 1 -14.27 1.24 17.12
CA MET A 1 -13.57 2.43 16.56
C MET A 1 -14.36 3.66 16.96
N PRO A 2 -13.71 4.76 17.39
CA PRO A 2 -14.41 6.02 17.70
C PRO A 2 -15.18 6.51 16.47
N GLU A 3 -16.35 7.13 16.65
CA GLU A 3 -17.07 7.73 15.53
C GLU A 3 -16.27 8.92 14.96
N LEU A 4 -16.26 9.04 13.63
CA LEU A 4 -15.70 10.22 12.99
C LEU A 4 -16.63 11.41 13.23
N ALA A 5 -16.04 12.60 13.33
CA ALA A 5 -16.80 13.84 13.42
C ALA A 5 -17.76 13.98 12.21
N SER A 6 -18.94 14.56 12.45
CA SER A 6 -20.00 14.61 11.44
C SER A 6 -19.63 15.40 10.19
N ASP A 7 -18.85 16.47 10.36
CA ASP A 7 -18.32 17.30 9.27
C ASP A 7 -17.36 16.51 8.39
N VAL A 8 -16.46 15.72 9.00
CA VAL A 8 -15.57 14.81 8.30
C VAL A 8 -16.34 13.79 7.45
N LEU A 9 -17.36 13.15 8.04
CA LEU A 9 -18.19 12.19 7.33
C LEU A 9 -18.93 12.84 6.15
N GLN A 10 -19.44 14.06 6.33
CA GLN A 10 -20.08 14.81 5.25
C GLN A 10 -19.12 15.10 4.09
N THR A 11 -17.89 15.55 4.38
CA THR A 11 -16.88 15.80 3.34
C THR A 11 -16.50 14.51 2.61
N ILE A 12 -16.36 13.39 3.33
CA ILE A 12 -16.11 12.07 2.72
C ILE A 12 -17.26 11.68 1.79
N GLN A 13 -18.52 11.78 2.23
CA GLN A 13 -19.67 11.40 1.41
C GLN A 13 -19.85 12.33 0.20
N ALA A 14 -19.53 13.62 0.33
CA ALA A 14 -19.61 14.58 -0.76
C ALA A 14 -18.61 14.28 -1.91
N ASN A 15 -17.46 13.68 -1.58
CA ASN A 15 -16.42 13.29 -2.56
C ASN A 15 -16.49 11.82 -2.98
N ARG A 16 -17.38 11.03 -2.37
CA ARG A 16 -17.63 9.65 -2.76
C ARG A 16 -18.22 9.60 -4.18
N LEU A 17 -17.73 8.66 -4.96
CA LEU A 17 -18.21 8.38 -6.30
C LEU A 17 -19.39 7.40 -6.26
N ASP A 18 -20.14 7.35 -7.36
CA ASP A 18 -21.42 6.61 -7.43
C ASP A 18 -21.26 5.09 -7.28
N ASN A 19 -20.04 4.59 -7.51
CA ASN A 19 -19.61 3.21 -7.34
C ASN A 19 -18.89 2.97 -6.00
N ASP A 20 -19.03 3.90 -5.06
CA ASP A 20 -18.45 3.85 -3.72
C ASP A 20 -16.92 3.98 -3.65
N ASP A 21 -16.29 4.31 -4.78
CA ASP A 21 -14.90 4.72 -4.82
C ASP A 21 -14.70 6.08 -4.14
N LEU A 22 -13.58 6.21 -3.46
CA LEU A 22 -13.11 7.50 -2.97
C LEU A 22 -11.66 7.67 -3.39
N LEU A 23 -11.42 8.61 -4.31
CA LEU A 23 -10.08 9.00 -4.73
C LEU A 23 -9.45 9.84 -3.62
N ILE A 24 -8.34 9.36 -3.04
CA ILE A 24 -7.67 10.03 -1.93
C ILE A 24 -6.18 10.26 -2.20
N THR A 25 -5.65 11.27 -1.53
CA THR A 25 -4.21 11.44 -1.33
C THR A 25 -3.94 11.86 0.12
N VAL A 26 -2.73 11.61 0.62
CA VAL A 26 -2.30 12.00 1.98
C VAL A 26 -1.13 12.95 1.85
N ALA A 27 -1.18 14.10 2.52
CA ALA A 27 -0.15 15.13 2.39
C ALA A 27 0.05 15.94 3.68
N THR A 28 1.24 16.55 3.75
CA THR A 28 1.68 17.50 4.78
C THR A 28 2.02 18.86 4.13
N TYR A 29 2.07 19.92 4.93
CA TYR A 29 2.24 21.31 4.46
C TYR A 29 3.54 21.56 3.67
N ASP A 30 4.61 20.85 3.99
CA ASP A 30 5.88 20.88 3.27
C ASP A 30 5.74 20.41 1.81
N MET A 31 4.83 19.47 1.54
CA MET A 31 4.53 18.91 0.21
C MET A 31 3.52 19.73 -0.61
N ARG A 32 3.15 20.94 -0.15
CA ARG A 32 2.04 21.70 -0.76
C ARG A 32 2.25 21.98 -2.25
N PHE A 33 3.48 22.22 -2.72
CA PHE A 33 3.72 22.54 -4.13
C PHE A 33 3.45 21.32 -5.03
N GLU A 34 3.94 20.17 -4.62
CA GLU A 34 3.68 18.87 -5.24
C GLU A 34 2.18 18.55 -5.20
N LEU A 35 1.50 18.82 -4.09
CA LEU A 35 0.06 18.65 -3.96
C LEU A 35 -0.72 19.56 -4.94
N TYR A 36 -0.35 20.83 -5.10
CA TYR A 36 -1.00 21.71 -6.07
C TYR A 36 -0.81 21.22 -7.51
N ASN A 37 0.36 20.68 -7.81
CA ASN A 37 0.63 20.04 -9.10
C ASN A 37 -0.27 18.80 -9.29
N TRP A 38 -0.39 17.96 -8.26
CA TRP A 38 -1.30 16.81 -8.26
C TRP A 38 -2.77 17.23 -8.47
N ILE A 39 -3.25 18.28 -7.78
CA ILE A 39 -4.60 18.83 -7.96
C ILE A 39 -4.79 19.32 -9.41
N ALA A 40 -3.79 20.00 -9.98
CA ALA A 40 -3.85 20.44 -11.37
C ALA A 40 -3.94 19.26 -12.34
N PHE A 41 -3.22 18.17 -12.07
CA PHE A 41 -3.33 16.93 -12.84
C PHE A 41 -4.71 16.27 -12.73
N MET A 42 -5.28 16.17 -11.52
CA MET A 42 -6.64 15.63 -11.35
C MET A 42 -7.65 16.44 -12.18
N LYS A 43 -7.57 17.78 -12.10
CA LYS A 43 -8.42 18.67 -12.92
C LYS A 43 -8.21 18.47 -14.42
N ALA A 44 -6.97 18.31 -14.87
CA ALA A 44 -6.65 18.03 -16.28
C ALA A 44 -7.21 16.67 -16.74
N ALA A 45 -7.21 15.67 -15.84
CA ALA A 45 -7.82 14.37 -16.04
C ALA A 45 -9.37 14.39 -15.93
N LYS A 46 -9.97 15.55 -15.63
CA LYS A 46 -11.40 15.75 -15.37
C LYS A 46 -11.92 15.03 -14.13
N GLU A 47 -11.05 14.86 -13.13
CA GLU A 47 -11.40 14.38 -11.81
C GLU A 47 -11.59 15.58 -10.87
N ASP A 48 -12.83 15.80 -10.45
CA ASP A 48 -13.27 16.92 -9.60
C ASP A 48 -13.67 16.48 -8.18
N ARG A 49 -14.00 15.20 -8.00
CA ARG A 49 -14.28 14.55 -6.72
C ARG A 49 -13.06 13.76 -6.23
N PHE A 50 -12.33 14.33 -5.27
CA PHE A 50 -11.21 13.70 -4.60
C PHE A 50 -11.07 14.27 -3.18
N LEU A 51 -10.39 13.53 -2.30
CA LEU A 51 -10.18 13.92 -0.92
C LEU A 51 -8.68 13.99 -0.58
N ILE A 52 -8.27 15.14 -0.06
CA ILE A 52 -6.94 15.39 0.48
C ILE A 52 -7.00 15.18 1.98
N LEU A 53 -6.27 14.19 2.47
CA LEU A 53 -6.15 13.90 3.88
C LEU A 53 -4.90 14.59 4.43
N CYS A 54 -5.10 15.68 5.15
CA CYS A 54 -4.05 16.50 5.71
C CYS A 54 -3.52 15.89 7.01
N THR A 55 -2.22 15.63 7.09
CA THR A 55 -1.59 15.11 8.31
C THR A 55 -1.28 16.19 9.35
N ASP A 56 -1.35 17.47 8.95
CA ASP A 56 -1.13 18.61 9.83
C ASP A 56 -2.14 19.74 9.60
N SER A 57 -2.34 20.55 10.65
CA SER A 57 -3.32 21.64 10.63
C SER A 57 -2.94 22.81 9.71
N ALA A 58 -1.65 23.02 9.44
CA ALA A 58 -1.20 24.11 8.59
C ALA A 58 -1.61 23.87 7.13
N LEU A 59 -1.49 22.63 6.65
CA LEU A 59 -2.01 22.24 5.34
C LEU A 59 -3.52 22.39 5.25
N TYR A 60 -4.26 21.89 6.24
CA TYR A 60 -5.72 21.97 6.24
C TYR A 60 -6.21 23.43 6.20
N GLN A 61 -5.62 24.31 7.01
CA GLN A 61 -5.93 25.73 7.01
C GLN A 61 -5.58 26.38 5.66
N HIS A 62 -4.40 26.08 5.12
CA HIS A 62 -3.97 26.60 3.82
C HIS A 62 -4.95 26.23 2.70
N LEU A 63 -5.34 24.96 2.61
CA LEU A 63 -6.30 24.47 1.62
C LEU A 63 -7.68 25.10 1.81
N THR A 64 -8.11 25.29 3.07
CA THR A 64 -9.37 25.99 3.38
C THR A 64 -9.35 27.43 2.85
N TYR A 65 -8.28 28.19 3.10
CA TYR A 65 -8.13 29.56 2.56
C TYR A 65 -8.03 29.59 1.03
N ALA A 66 -7.45 28.55 0.43
CA ALA A 66 -7.33 28.42 -1.02
C ALA A 66 -8.61 27.93 -1.71
N GLY A 67 -9.69 27.67 -0.97
CA GLY A 67 -10.99 27.25 -1.52
C GLY A 67 -11.15 25.74 -1.73
N TYR A 68 -10.28 24.91 -1.13
CA TYR A 68 -10.34 23.45 -1.18
C TYR A 68 -10.94 22.82 0.09
N LYS A 69 -11.71 23.58 0.88
CA LYS A 69 -12.32 23.09 2.12
C LYS A 69 -13.15 21.82 1.90
N ASP A 70 -13.89 21.78 0.80
CA ASP A 70 -14.79 20.66 0.49
C ASP A 70 -14.04 19.43 -0.03
N GLN A 71 -12.74 19.53 -0.31
CA GLN A 71 -11.86 18.42 -0.71
C GLN A 71 -10.76 18.14 0.33
N ALA A 72 -10.79 18.75 1.51
CA ALA A 72 -9.74 18.60 2.51
C ALA A 72 -10.31 18.10 3.83
N VAL A 73 -9.60 17.18 4.48
CA VAL A 73 -9.89 16.77 5.85
C VAL A 73 -8.62 16.65 6.65
N LEU A 74 -8.61 17.25 7.84
CA LEU A 74 -7.55 17.05 8.82
C LEU A 74 -7.69 15.67 9.47
N ILE A 75 -6.63 14.86 9.39
CA ILE A 75 -6.53 13.58 10.10
C ILE A 75 -6.29 13.91 11.58
N SER A 76 -7.30 13.66 12.42
CA SER A 76 -7.15 13.74 13.88
C SER A 76 -6.71 12.39 14.46
N LYS A 77 -6.30 12.38 15.73
CA LYS A 77 -6.03 11.11 16.46
C LYS A 77 -7.24 10.16 16.47
N ASP A 78 -8.46 10.70 16.39
CA ASP A 78 -9.71 9.95 16.43
C ASP A 78 -9.93 9.10 15.16
N TRP A 79 -9.22 9.41 14.07
CA TRP A 79 -9.33 8.64 12.83
C TRP A 79 -8.82 7.20 12.97
N ASN A 80 -7.74 6.97 13.71
CA ASN A 80 -7.10 5.64 13.74
C ASN A 80 -6.15 5.34 14.92
N ASN A 81 -6.08 6.12 15.99
CA ASN A 81 -5.10 5.98 17.10
C ASN A 81 -3.59 6.03 16.69
N SER A 82 -3.24 5.81 15.42
CA SER A 82 -1.86 5.65 14.94
C SER A 82 -1.37 6.80 14.05
N GLY A 83 -2.27 7.58 13.44
CA GLY A 83 -1.94 8.57 12.41
C GLY A 83 -1.40 7.98 11.09
N THR A 84 -1.40 6.66 10.92
CA THR A 84 -0.74 5.99 9.78
C THR A 84 -1.65 5.87 8.55
N VAL A 85 -1.05 5.76 7.37
CA VAL A 85 -1.77 5.48 6.12
C VAL A 85 -2.55 4.16 6.20
N ALA A 86 -2.00 3.12 6.85
CA ALA A 86 -2.75 1.87 7.07
C ALA A 86 -4.04 2.11 7.84
N GLY A 87 -4.00 2.91 8.90
CA GLY A 87 -5.18 3.20 9.71
C GLY A 87 -6.23 4.00 8.94
N ILE A 88 -5.81 4.94 8.08
CA ILE A 88 -6.71 5.68 7.18
C ILE A 88 -7.43 4.71 6.23
N LEU A 89 -6.66 3.90 5.49
CA LEU A 89 -7.21 2.96 4.52
C LEU A 89 -8.14 1.94 5.19
N GLN A 90 -7.73 1.41 6.36
CA GLN A 90 -8.59 0.55 7.16
C GLN A 90 -9.89 1.26 7.53
N ARG A 91 -9.83 2.49 8.04
CA ARG A 91 -11.01 3.22 8.46
C ARG A 91 -11.99 3.41 7.30
N LEU A 92 -11.50 3.78 6.12
CA LEU A 92 -12.32 3.96 4.92
C LEU A 92 -12.99 2.65 4.49
N VAL A 93 -12.25 1.54 4.45
CA VAL A 93 -12.81 0.21 4.14
C VAL A 93 -13.91 -0.18 5.16
N TYR A 94 -13.73 0.16 6.44
CA TYR A 94 -14.71 -0.12 7.49
C TYR A 94 -15.92 0.83 7.47
N LEU A 95 -15.82 1.98 6.80
CA LEU A 95 -16.95 2.87 6.49
C LEU A 95 -17.68 2.45 5.21
N ASP A 96 -17.36 1.27 4.68
CA ASP A 96 -17.95 0.74 3.46
C ASP A 96 -17.69 1.66 2.25
N ILE A 97 -16.43 2.05 2.07
CA ILE A 97 -15.90 2.86 0.97
C ILE A 97 -14.75 2.10 0.31
N ASN A 98 -14.63 2.16 -1.02
CA ASN A 98 -13.50 1.63 -1.78
C ASN A 98 -12.40 2.70 -1.90
N PRO A 99 -11.38 2.75 -1.02
CA PRO A 99 -10.35 3.78 -1.13
C PRO A 99 -9.47 3.49 -2.36
N LEU A 100 -9.38 4.49 -3.22
CA LEU A 100 -8.44 4.58 -4.34
C LEU A 100 -7.40 5.62 -3.99
N MET A 101 -6.27 5.19 -3.42
CA MET A 101 -5.20 6.07 -3.00
C MET A 101 -4.18 6.26 -4.10
N LEU A 102 -3.88 7.52 -4.39
CA LEU A 102 -2.75 7.94 -5.21
C LEU A 102 -1.85 8.87 -4.37
N ASP A 103 -0.58 8.53 -4.29
CA ASP A 103 0.43 9.44 -3.77
C ASP A 103 0.46 10.72 -4.61
N ILE A 104 0.86 11.85 -4.00
CA ILE A 104 0.98 13.15 -4.69
C ILE A 104 1.96 13.10 -5.86
N ASN A 105 2.89 12.13 -5.83
CA ASN A 105 3.89 11.92 -6.87
C ASN A 105 3.43 10.93 -7.96
N GLN A 106 2.22 10.37 -7.86
CA GLN A 106 1.66 9.47 -8.85
C GLN A 106 0.94 10.27 -9.94
N LEU A 107 1.38 10.10 -11.19
CA LEU A 107 0.83 10.84 -12.34
C LEU A 107 -0.24 10.03 -13.08
N VAL A 108 -1.35 10.69 -13.41
CA VAL A 108 -2.40 10.17 -14.29
C VAL A 108 -2.17 10.71 -15.70
N LEU A 109 -1.65 9.88 -16.60
CA LEU A 109 -1.25 10.30 -17.94
C LEU A 109 -2.39 10.26 -18.97
N GLN A 110 -3.41 9.45 -18.73
CA GLN A 110 -4.50 9.22 -19.68
C GLN A 110 -5.83 9.67 -19.09
N PRO A 111 -6.68 10.38 -19.86
CA PRO A 111 -8.07 10.60 -19.47
C PRO A 111 -8.74 9.26 -19.19
N ARG A 112 -9.63 9.25 -18.20
CA ARG A 112 -10.41 8.07 -17.79
C ARG A 112 -9.62 6.91 -17.15
N THR A 113 -8.41 7.18 -16.67
CA THR A 113 -7.62 6.16 -15.94
C THR A 113 -8.38 5.64 -14.73
N ARG A 114 -9.10 6.51 -14.01
CA ARG A 114 -9.92 6.11 -12.86
C ARG A 114 -11.04 5.15 -13.25
N GLU A 115 -11.81 5.42 -14.31
CA GLU A 115 -12.86 4.53 -14.81
C GLU A 115 -12.28 3.19 -15.25
N TYR A 116 -11.11 3.21 -15.89
CA TYR A 116 -10.42 1.98 -16.26
C TYR A 116 -10.05 1.14 -15.02
N LEU A 117 -9.44 1.76 -14.01
CA LEU A 117 -9.09 1.09 -12.75
C LEU A 117 -10.32 0.56 -12.03
N SER A 118 -11.38 1.37 -11.95
CA SER A 118 -12.64 0.96 -11.35
C SER A 118 -13.29 -0.20 -12.09
N THR A 119 -13.21 -0.21 -13.42
CA THR A 119 -13.64 -1.35 -14.24
C THR A 119 -12.85 -2.59 -13.88
N LEU A 120 -11.52 -2.53 -13.76
CA LEU A 120 -10.70 -3.68 -13.36
C LEU A 120 -11.05 -4.22 -11.98
N MET A 121 -11.34 -3.32 -11.03
CA MET A 121 -11.75 -3.68 -9.68
C MET A 121 -13.11 -4.39 -9.65
N HIS A 122 -14.08 -3.94 -10.46
CA HIS A 122 -15.46 -4.42 -10.38
C HIS A 122 -15.84 -5.47 -11.44
N ILE A 123 -15.10 -5.58 -12.54
CA ILE A 123 -15.44 -6.52 -13.65
C ILE A 123 -15.27 -7.98 -13.24
N ARG A 124 -14.39 -8.26 -12.27
CA ARG A 124 -14.23 -9.59 -11.68
C ARG A 124 -14.79 -9.57 -10.27
N TRP A 125 -15.65 -10.54 -9.98
CA TRP A 125 -16.32 -10.71 -8.68
C TRP A 125 -15.37 -10.91 -7.48
N ASN A 126 -14.08 -11.10 -7.72
CA ASN A 126 -13.08 -11.44 -6.72
C ASN A 126 -11.83 -10.54 -6.73
N THR A 127 -11.81 -9.44 -7.51
CA THR A 127 -10.72 -8.46 -7.35
C THR A 127 -10.95 -7.72 -6.04
N GLN A 128 -9.97 -7.74 -5.15
CA GLN A 128 -10.08 -7.15 -3.82
C GLN A 128 -9.03 -6.07 -3.55
N LEU A 129 -7.92 -6.13 -4.28
CA LEU A 129 -6.77 -5.25 -4.12
C LEU A 129 -6.10 -5.07 -5.47
N ILE A 130 -5.82 -3.81 -5.83
CA ILE A 130 -4.90 -3.46 -6.91
C ILE A 130 -3.81 -2.57 -6.29
N VAL A 131 -2.54 -2.95 -6.48
CA VAL A 131 -1.37 -2.18 -6.03
C VAL A 131 -0.36 -2.06 -7.15
N ALA A 132 0.45 -1.01 -7.11
CA ALA A 132 1.62 -0.91 -7.97
C ALA A 132 2.76 -1.78 -7.43
N GLN A 133 3.68 -2.15 -8.31
CA GLN A 133 4.97 -2.74 -7.94
C GLN A 133 6.09 -1.73 -8.16
N ASP A 134 7.14 -1.79 -7.35
CA ASP A 134 8.38 -1.04 -7.55
C ASP A 134 9.32 -1.73 -8.55
N SER A 135 10.47 -1.11 -8.81
CA SER A 135 11.48 -1.64 -9.74
C SER A 135 12.10 -2.98 -9.31
N GLN A 136 11.90 -3.39 -8.05
CA GLN A 136 12.40 -4.64 -7.48
C GLN A 136 11.27 -5.67 -7.30
N SER A 137 10.12 -5.48 -7.98
CA SER A 137 8.93 -6.34 -7.89
C SER A 137 8.30 -6.40 -6.49
N ARG A 138 8.60 -5.43 -5.62
CA ARG A 138 7.95 -5.29 -4.31
C ARG A 138 6.68 -4.48 -4.45
N ILE A 139 5.75 -4.64 -3.52
CA ILE A 139 4.56 -3.79 -3.45
C ILE A 139 5.01 -2.34 -3.22
N SER A 140 4.45 -1.41 -3.99
CA SER A 140 4.58 0.03 -3.76
C SER A 140 3.32 0.57 -3.09
N SER A 141 3.50 1.35 -2.02
CA SER A 141 2.36 2.02 -1.36
C SER A 141 1.91 3.30 -2.06
N GLY A 142 2.54 3.69 -3.17
CA GLY A 142 2.19 4.92 -3.90
C GLY A 142 0.85 4.84 -4.66
N PHE A 143 0.38 3.61 -4.92
CA PHE A 143 -0.92 3.35 -5.51
C PHE A 143 -1.55 2.14 -4.85
N ILE A 144 -2.71 2.34 -4.21
CA ILE A 144 -3.46 1.29 -3.53
C ILE A 144 -4.94 1.48 -3.84
N TYR A 145 -5.61 0.44 -4.31
CA TYR A 145 -7.06 0.41 -4.49
C TYR A 145 -7.62 -0.82 -3.77
N LEU A 146 -8.51 -0.59 -2.81
CA LEU A 146 -9.08 -1.63 -1.94
C LEU A 146 -10.58 -1.78 -2.16
N MET A 147 -11.05 -3.02 -2.17
CA MET A 147 -12.48 -3.34 -2.18
C MET A 147 -13.03 -3.36 -0.74
N ARG A 148 -14.10 -2.61 -0.49
CA ARG A 148 -14.71 -2.39 0.83
C ARG A 148 -15.40 -3.61 1.44
N ASP A 149 -16.03 -4.43 0.61
CA ASP A 149 -16.84 -5.58 1.03
C ASP A 149 -16.01 -6.86 1.15
N SER A 150 -14.69 -6.74 0.98
CA SER A 150 -13.75 -7.84 1.11
C SER A 150 -13.33 -8.06 2.57
N TYR A 151 -13.79 -9.18 3.14
CA TYR A 151 -13.30 -9.64 4.44
C TYR A 151 -11.77 -9.89 4.47
N PRO A 152 -11.15 -10.50 3.43
CA PRO A 152 -9.69 -10.59 3.36
C PRO A 152 -8.98 -9.22 3.39
N VAL A 153 -9.52 -8.20 2.71
CA VAL A 153 -8.95 -6.84 2.74
C VAL A 153 -9.04 -6.24 4.14
N LYS A 154 -10.20 -6.38 4.80
CA LYS A 154 -10.38 -5.90 6.19
C LYS A 154 -9.39 -6.55 7.15
N ARG A 155 -9.11 -7.85 6.99
CA ARG A 155 -8.09 -8.57 7.77
C ARG A 155 -6.67 -8.12 7.44
N LEU A 156 -6.34 -7.98 6.16
CA LEU A 156 -5.03 -7.49 5.71
C LEU A 156 -4.75 -6.10 6.28
N MET A 157 -5.71 -5.18 6.20
CA MET A 157 -5.58 -3.83 6.75
C MET A 157 -5.50 -3.82 8.28
N ALA A 158 -6.17 -4.76 8.97
CA ALA A 158 -6.01 -4.94 10.41
C ALA A 158 -4.59 -5.37 10.78
N LEU A 159 -4.04 -6.34 10.05
CA LEU A 159 -2.68 -6.85 10.26
C LEU A 159 -1.61 -5.78 9.98
N LEU A 160 -1.76 -5.02 8.89
CA LEU A 160 -0.87 -3.92 8.55
C LEU A 160 -0.89 -2.81 9.60
N LEU A 161 -2.07 -2.43 10.08
CA LEU A 161 -2.19 -1.43 11.15
C LEU A 161 -1.52 -1.93 12.43
N GLN A 162 -1.81 -3.16 12.85
CA GLN A 162 -1.19 -3.74 14.05
C GLN A 162 0.33 -3.76 13.93
N THR A 163 0.86 -4.17 12.77
CA THR A 163 2.30 -4.18 12.49
C THR A 163 2.91 -2.78 12.64
N GLN A 164 2.27 -1.74 12.07
CA GLN A 164 2.76 -0.37 12.22
C GLN A 164 2.55 0.21 13.62
N MET A 165 1.59 -0.29 14.41
CA MET A 165 1.45 0.10 15.81
C MET A 165 2.55 -0.50 16.68
N ASP A 166 2.94 -1.74 16.40
CA ASP A 166 4.04 -2.43 17.10
C ASP A 166 5.41 -1.91 16.63
N ARG A 167 5.51 -1.49 15.37
CA ARG A 167 6.70 -0.90 14.74
C ARG A 167 6.38 0.40 13.97
N PRO A 168 6.28 1.55 14.69
CA PRO A 168 5.91 2.84 14.08
C PRO A 168 6.93 3.39 13.09
N ASP A 169 8.16 2.89 13.11
CA ASP A 169 9.22 3.23 12.17
C ASP A 169 9.01 2.62 10.78
N LEU A 170 8.21 1.56 10.66
CA LEU A 170 7.95 0.90 9.39
C LEU A 170 6.97 1.69 8.53
N THR A 171 7.34 1.86 7.27
CA THR A 171 6.43 2.37 6.24
C THR A 171 5.34 1.34 5.93
N LEU A 172 4.22 1.80 5.34
CA LEU A 172 3.17 0.91 4.88
C LEU A 172 3.70 -0.12 3.86
N GLN A 173 4.59 0.34 2.97
CA GLN A 173 5.25 -0.51 1.99
C GLN A 173 6.09 -1.62 2.64
N GLU A 174 6.91 -1.29 3.64
CA GLU A 174 7.72 -2.30 4.35
C GLU A 174 6.85 -3.30 5.09
N ALA A 175 5.78 -2.83 5.75
CA ALA A 175 4.82 -3.73 6.38
C ALA A 175 4.23 -4.70 5.34
N PHE A 176 3.72 -4.20 4.21
CA PHE A 176 3.19 -5.04 3.12
C PHE A 176 4.19 -6.09 2.63
N ASN A 177 5.45 -5.71 2.42
CA ASN A 177 6.47 -6.61 1.88
C ASN A 177 7.08 -7.55 2.95
N ALA A 178 6.80 -7.35 4.24
CA ALA A 178 7.25 -8.23 5.32
C ALA A 178 6.22 -9.31 5.69
N LEU A 179 4.95 -9.13 5.31
CA LEU A 179 3.85 -10.04 5.67
C LEU A 179 3.89 -11.34 4.86
N HIS A 180 4.08 -12.48 5.54
CA HIS A 180 3.83 -13.86 5.09
C HIS A 180 4.57 -14.39 3.85
N PHE A 181 4.88 -13.54 2.86
CA PHE A 181 5.51 -13.87 1.58
C PHE A 181 6.59 -12.82 1.20
N PRO A 182 7.58 -12.53 2.08
CA PRO A 182 8.57 -11.49 1.82
C PRO A 182 9.52 -11.86 0.69
N ASP A 183 10.11 -10.82 0.08
CA ASP A 183 11.30 -10.99 -0.73
C ASP A 183 12.52 -11.32 0.15
N GLY A 184 13.56 -11.87 -0.47
CA GLY A 184 14.74 -12.30 0.27
C GLY A 184 15.54 -11.16 0.93
N GLU A 185 15.51 -9.93 0.39
CA GLU A 185 16.18 -8.79 1.04
C GLU A 185 15.45 -8.42 2.34
N SER A 186 14.12 -8.34 2.28
CA SER A 186 13.25 -8.08 3.43
C SER A 186 13.40 -9.16 4.52
N TYR A 187 13.55 -10.42 4.13
CA TYR A 187 13.69 -11.55 5.05
C TYR A 187 15.10 -11.74 5.61
N PHE A 188 16.13 -11.85 4.76
CA PHE A 188 17.50 -12.19 5.19
C PHE A 188 18.30 -10.96 5.63
N SER A 189 18.28 -9.89 4.82
CA SER A 189 19.13 -8.71 5.06
C SER A 189 18.53 -7.78 6.12
N LYS A 190 17.23 -7.51 6.02
CA LYS A 190 16.52 -6.59 6.91
C LYS A 190 15.85 -7.28 8.09
N ASN A 191 15.69 -8.61 8.05
CA ASN A 191 15.10 -9.40 9.13
C ASN A 191 13.70 -8.91 9.56
N LEU A 192 12.95 -8.30 8.62
CA LEU A 192 11.70 -7.57 8.93
C LEU A 192 10.63 -8.48 9.51
N SER A 193 10.40 -9.65 8.92
CA SER A 193 9.35 -10.58 9.37
C SER A 193 9.58 -11.04 10.81
N LYS A 194 10.84 -11.35 11.17
CA LYS A 194 11.20 -11.73 12.55
C LYS A 194 11.02 -10.56 13.51
N GLU A 195 11.42 -9.37 13.08
CA GLU A 195 11.30 -8.14 13.85
C GLU A 195 9.85 -7.76 14.18
N ILE A 196 8.90 -8.09 13.30
CA ILE A 196 7.45 -7.89 13.51
C ILE A 196 6.76 -9.13 14.09
N GLY A 197 7.52 -10.17 14.46
CA GLY A 197 6.97 -11.39 15.09
C GLY A 197 6.09 -12.24 14.17
N ILE A 198 6.31 -12.18 12.85
CA ILE A 198 5.56 -12.96 11.86
C ILE A 198 6.48 -14.01 11.25
N ASP A 199 6.07 -15.27 11.37
CA ASP A 199 6.69 -16.38 10.65
C ASP A 199 6.19 -16.39 9.20
N PRO A 200 7.07 -16.19 8.20
CA PRO A 200 6.67 -16.26 6.81
C PRO A 200 6.38 -17.71 6.37
N TYR A 201 5.43 -17.87 5.46
CA TYR A 201 5.16 -19.17 4.85
C TYR A 201 6.13 -19.51 3.72
N MET A 202 6.63 -18.50 3.01
CA MET A 202 7.54 -18.65 1.88
C MET A 202 8.34 -17.37 1.69
N VAL A 203 9.58 -17.48 1.20
CA VAL A 203 10.45 -16.34 0.89
C VAL A 203 10.93 -16.44 -0.54
N HIS A 204 10.80 -15.36 -1.31
CA HIS A 204 11.31 -15.32 -2.68
C HIS A 204 12.75 -14.79 -2.73
N VAL A 205 13.72 -15.69 -2.89
CA VAL A 205 15.15 -15.37 -2.85
C VAL A 205 15.68 -15.02 -4.26
N ASN A 206 15.32 -13.84 -4.76
CA ASN A 206 15.75 -13.34 -6.07
C ASN A 206 16.78 -12.19 -6.02
N HIS A 207 17.00 -11.58 -4.87
CA HIS A 207 17.99 -10.52 -4.66
C HIS A 207 19.46 -11.03 -4.68
N LYS A 208 19.65 -12.35 -4.68
CA LYS A 208 20.93 -13.05 -4.84
C LYS A 208 20.83 -14.06 -5.99
N THR A 209 21.93 -14.31 -6.68
CA THR A 209 21.99 -15.24 -7.81
C THR A 209 23.15 -16.22 -7.69
N GLY A 210 23.05 -17.36 -8.40
CA GLY A 210 24.11 -18.36 -8.49
C GLY A 210 24.64 -18.80 -7.12
N LYS A 211 25.97 -18.77 -6.98
CA LYS A 211 26.68 -19.20 -5.77
C LYS A 211 26.30 -18.38 -4.53
N GLU A 212 26.13 -17.06 -4.66
CA GLU A 212 25.77 -16.21 -3.52
C GLU A 212 24.43 -16.64 -2.89
N ARG A 213 23.47 -17.04 -3.73
CA ARG A 213 22.17 -17.54 -3.25
C ARG A 213 22.32 -18.89 -2.54
N ILE A 214 23.15 -19.79 -3.06
CA ILE A 214 23.39 -21.10 -2.44
C ILE A 214 24.07 -20.92 -1.08
N ASP A 215 25.11 -20.09 -1.03
CA ASP A 215 25.86 -19.83 0.20
C ASP A 215 24.96 -19.21 1.28
N LEU A 216 24.10 -18.24 0.92
CA LEU A 216 23.08 -17.66 1.81
C LEU A 216 22.10 -18.73 2.34
N LEU A 217 21.58 -19.59 1.46
CA LEU A 217 20.65 -20.65 1.89
C LEU A 217 21.32 -21.66 2.81
N LYS A 218 22.61 -21.98 2.60
CA LYS A 218 23.38 -22.85 3.50
C LYS A 218 23.60 -22.20 4.87
N GLU A 219 24.00 -20.93 4.90
CA GLU A 219 24.20 -20.16 6.14
C GLU A 219 22.95 -20.19 7.04
N HIS A 220 21.78 -20.06 6.43
CA HIS A 220 20.49 -20.07 7.12
C HIS A 220 19.86 -21.47 7.28
N GLN A 221 20.57 -22.55 6.94
CA GLN A 221 20.07 -23.93 7.04
C GLN A 221 18.80 -24.21 6.20
N LEU A 222 18.66 -23.53 5.07
CA LEU A 222 17.54 -23.65 4.12
C LEU A 222 17.95 -24.32 2.79
N TRP A 223 19.19 -24.80 2.69
CA TRP A 223 19.67 -25.56 1.54
C TRP A 223 19.56 -27.07 1.79
N TYR A 224 18.62 -27.71 1.09
CA TYR A 224 18.29 -29.13 1.29
C TYR A 224 18.77 -30.05 0.15
N ALA A 225 19.47 -29.50 -0.84
CA ALA A 225 19.89 -30.28 -2.00
C ALA A 225 20.96 -31.30 -1.61
N ASP A 226 20.82 -32.54 -2.11
CA ASP A 226 21.87 -33.55 -2.05
C ASP A 226 22.90 -33.27 -3.16
N GLU A 227 23.94 -32.53 -2.81
CA GLU A 227 24.98 -32.12 -3.76
C GLU A 227 25.79 -33.29 -4.31
N GLU A 228 25.92 -34.38 -3.56
CA GLU A 228 26.64 -35.57 -4.03
C GLU A 228 25.82 -36.30 -5.09
N HIS A 229 24.51 -36.45 -4.86
CA HIS A 229 23.62 -36.99 -5.87
C HIS A 229 23.62 -36.14 -7.16
N ILE A 230 23.57 -34.81 -7.05
CA ILE A 230 23.60 -33.91 -8.21
C ILE A 230 24.91 -34.09 -9.01
N LYS A 231 26.07 -34.10 -8.33
CA LYS A 231 27.36 -34.32 -9.01
C LYS A 231 27.44 -35.69 -9.70
N GLN A 232 26.84 -36.72 -9.11
CA GLN A 232 26.79 -38.06 -9.73
C GLN A 232 25.99 -38.05 -11.03
N VAL A 233 24.85 -37.34 -11.07
CA VAL A 233 24.04 -37.18 -12.28
C VAL A 233 24.81 -36.39 -13.36
N ASP A 234 25.50 -35.31 -12.99
CA ASP A 234 26.33 -34.52 -13.93
C ASP A 234 27.43 -35.37 -14.58
N GLN A 235 28.07 -36.24 -13.80
CA GLN A 235 29.09 -37.17 -14.30
C GLN A 235 28.52 -38.19 -15.30
N GLN A 236 27.27 -38.62 -15.14
CA GLN A 236 26.62 -39.53 -16.09
C GLN A 236 26.34 -38.85 -17.43
N ILE A 237 25.89 -37.60 -17.41
CA ILE A 237 25.62 -36.81 -18.61
C ILE A 237 26.92 -36.48 -19.38
N THR A 238 28.02 -36.22 -18.68
CA THR A 238 29.29 -35.86 -19.31
C THR A 238 30.03 -37.06 -19.93
N ASN A 239 29.62 -38.28 -19.59
CA ASN A 239 30.20 -39.53 -20.10
C ASN A 239 29.41 -40.14 -21.28
N GLU A 240 28.36 -39.46 -21.78
CA GLU A 240 27.67 -39.71 -23.05
C GLU A 240 28.17 -38.76 -24.16
#